data_AF-A0A7Y8I8A0-F1
#
_entry.id   AF-A0A7Y8I8A0-F1
#
_cell.length_a   1.000
_cell.length_b   1.000
_cell.length_c   1.000
_cell.angle_alpha   90.00
_cell.angle_beta   90.00
_cell.angle_gamma   90.00
#
_symmetry.space_group_name_H-M   'P 1'
#
loop_
_entity.id
_entity.type
_entity.pdbx_description
1 polymer ?
#
loop_
_entity_poly.entity_id
_entity_poly.type
_entity_poly.pdbx_seq_one_letter_code
_entity_poly.pdbx_strand_id
1 'polypeptide(L)'
;MTPERYVKTFRLVAAISWLGLGLTAIVLMIFAVIPRHEIIPLGALLLGSIPILIFKLFNKVECPRCKHKMKISSSFPNIVYKCSRCSHIINTGIYGG
;
A
#
# COMPACT_ATOMS: atom_id res chain seq x y z
N MET A 1 12.49 -4.63 6.44
CA MET A 1 12.53 -4.65 4.94
C MET A 1 13.21 -3.38 4.43
N THR A 2 14.04 -3.43 3.37
CA THR A 2 14.67 -2.21 2.81
C THR A 2 13.61 -1.31 2.13
N PRO A 3 13.78 0.02 2.14
CA PRO A 3 12.79 0.95 1.59
C PRO A 3 12.46 0.72 0.11
N GLU A 4 13.44 0.37 -0.71
CA GLU A 4 13.23 0.05 -2.13
C GLU A 4 12.33 -1.18 -2.33
N ARG A 5 12.61 -2.27 -1.59
CA ARG A 5 11.78 -3.48 -1.63
C ARG A 5 10.39 -3.20 -1.10
N TYR A 6 10.26 -2.43 -0.03
CA TYR A 6 8.97 -2.06 0.55
C TYR A 6 8.07 -1.36 -0.47
N VAL A 7 8.60 -0.38 -1.18
CA VAL A 7 7.86 0.37 -2.20
C VAL A 7 7.45 -0.51 -3.38
N LYS A 8 8.37 -1.35 -3.90
CA LYS A 8 8.05 -2.28 -5.00
C LYS A 8 6.92 -3.24 -4.60
N THR A 9 7.01 -3.82 -3.40
CA THR A 9 5.97 -4.74 -2.90
C THR A 9 4.67 -4.01 -2.62
N PHE A 10 4.70 -2.79 -2.06
CA PHE A 10 3.51 -1.97 -1.85
C PHE A 10 2.76 -1.69 -3.16
N ARG A 11 3.46 -1.34 -4.24
CA ARG A 11 2.85 -1.12 -5.56
C ARG A 11 2.21 -2.38 -6.10
N LEU A 12 2.87 -3.53 -5.96
CA LEU A 12 2.34 -4.81 -6.41
C LEU A 12 1.09 -5.21 -5.63
N VAL A 13 1.10 -5.04 -4.30
CA VAL A 13 -0.05 -5.28 -3.44
C VAL A 13 -1.19 -4.32 -3.79
N ALA A 14 -0.90 -3.03 -3.97
CA ALA A 14 -1.90 -2.06 -4.40
C ALA A 14 -2.50 -2.43 -5.76
N ALA A 15 -1.68 -2.78 -6.76
CA ALA A 15 -2.16 -3.21 -8.07
C ALA A 15 -3.07 -4.44 -7.99
N ILE A 16 -2.69 -5.45 -7.20
CA ILE A 16 -3.52 -6.65 -6.97
C ILE A 16 -4.82 -6.28 -6.25
N SER A 17 -4.77 -5.44 -5.22
CA SER A 17 -5.97 -4.98 -4.51
C SER A 17 -6.92 -4.21 -5.44
N TRP A 18 -6.40 -3.38 -6.35
CA TRP A 18 -7.20 -2.66 -7.34
C TRP A 18 -7.81 -3.60 -8.38
N LEU A 19 -7.04 -4.59 -8.87
CA LEU A 19 -7.57 -5.63 -9.77
C LEU A 19 -8.67 -6.46 -9.09
N GLY A 20 -8.46 -6.84 -7.83
CA GLY A 20 -9.46 -7.55 -7.02
C GLY A 20 -10.72 -6.71 -6.78
N LEU A 21 -10.56 -5.40 -6.55
CA LEU A 21 -11.68 -4.47 -6.42
C LEU A 21 -12.47 -4.35 -7.74
N GLY A 22 -11.79 -4.25 -8.88
CA GLY A 22 -12.44 -4.22 -10.20
C GLY A 22 -13.23 -5.50 -10.47
N LEU A 23 -12.64 -6.66 -10.17
CA LEU A 23 -13.27 -7.96 -10.40
C LEU A 23 -14.49 -8.17 -9.48
N THR A 24 -14.38 -7.78 -8.21
CA THR A 24 -15.52 -7.80 -7.27
C THR A 24 -16.61 -6.81 -7.67
N ALA A 25 -16.27 -5.62 -8.17
CA ALA A 25 -17.26 -4.67 -8.69
C ALA A 25 -18.02 -5.23 -9.90
N ILE A 26 -17.34 -5.93 -10.81
CA ILE A 26 -17.97 -6.61 -11.97
C ILE A 26 -18.93 -7.71 -11.50
N VAL A 27 -18.49 -8.57 -10.58
CA VAL A 27 -19.34 -9.62 -9.99
C VAL A 27 -20.55 -8.99 -9.30
N LEU A 28 -20.34 -7.91 -8.54
CA LEU A 28 -21.43 -7.19 -7.87
C LEU A 28 -22.40 -6.53 -8.86
N MET A 29 -21.95 -5.98 -9.99
CA MET A 29 -22.86 -5.50 -11.04
C MET A 29 -23.72 -6.63 -11.62
N ILE A 30 -23.14 -7.81 -11.86
CA ILE A 30 -23.86 -8.98 -12.37
C ILE A 30 -24.90 -9.47 -11.33
N PHE A 31 -24.54 -9.46 -10.05
CA PHE A 31 -25.44 -9.85 -8.96
C PHE A 31 -26.42 -8.74 -8.53
N ALA A 32 -26.18 -7.47 -8.87
CA ALA A 32 -27.06 -6.33 -8.56
C ALA A 32 -28.38 -6.32 -9.36
N VAL A 33 -28.56 -7.26 -10.30
CA VAL A 33 -29.88 -7.63 -10.84
C VAL A 33 -30.81 -8.15 -9.72
N ILE A 34 -30.27 -8.56 -8.58
CA ILE A 34 -31.01 -8.96 -7.38
C ILE A 34 -30.96 -7.79 -6.36
N PRO A 35 -32.11 -7.29 -5.87
CA PRO A 35 -32.21 -6.09 -5.04
C PRO A 35 -31.58 -6.31 -3.66
N ARG A 36 -30.34 -5.86 -3.44
CA ARG A 36 -29.71 -5.81 -2.10
C ARG A 36 -29.01 -4.47 -1.90
N HIS A 37 -29.80 -3.47 -1.52
CA HIS A 37 -29.53 -2.05 -1.75
C HIS A 37 -28.54 -1.36 -0.79
N GLU A 38 -28.06 -1.98 0.29
CA GLU A 38 -27.33 -1.20 1.32
C GLU A 38 -25.99 -1.79 1.78
N ILE A 39 -25.72 -3.08 1.57
CA ILE A 39 -24.56 -3.76 2.18
C ILE A 39 -23.36 -3.87 1.22
N ILE A 40 -23.63 -3.80 -0.08
CA ILE A 40 -22.65 -3.99 -1.16
C ILE A 40 -21.54 -2.92 -1.20
N PRO A 41 -21.82 -1.60 -1.09
CA PRO A 41 -20.77 -0.58 -1.23
C PRO A 41 -19.76 -0.62 -0.07
N LEU A 42 -20.19 -1.02 1.13
CA LEU A 42 -19.32 -1.18 2.30
C LEU A 42 -18.37 -2.38 2.17
N GLY A 43 -18.85 -3.50 1.62
CA GLY A 43 -18.02 -4.70 1.41
C GLY A 43 -16.87 -4.47 0.43
N ALA A 44 -17.13 -3.75 -0.67
CA ALA A 44 -16.11 -3.40 -1.66
C ALA A 44 -15.01 -2.49 -1.07
N LEU A 45 -15.41 -1.48 -0.29
CA LEU A 45 -14.48 -0.56 0.40
C LEU A 45 -13.57 -1.29 1.39
N LEU A 46 -14.12 -2.24 2.15
CA LEU A 46 -13.35 -3.07 3.08
C LEU A 46 -12.37 -3.99 2.34
N LEU A 47 -12.80 -4.67 1.28
CA LEU A 47 -11.93 -5.56 0.49
C LEU A 47 -10.75 -4.83 -0.15
N GLY A 48 -10.92 -3.58 -0.57
CA GLY A 48 -9.84 -2.77 -1.15
C GLY A 48 -8.83 -2.22 -0.14
N SER A 49 -9.31 -1.83 1.05
CA SER A 49 -8.49 -1.11 2.05
C SER A 49 -7.79 -2.02 3.06
N ILE A 50 -8.40 -3.16 3.41
CA ILE A 50 -7.86 -4.12 4.38
C ILE A 50 -6.47 -4.66 3.97
N PRO A 51 -6.21 -5.08 2.72
CA PRO A 51 -4.90 -5.62 2.34
C PRO A 51 -3.77 -4.59 2.48
N ILE A 52 -4.08 -3.33 2.17
CA ILE A 52 -3.14 -2.20 2.26
C ILE A 52 -2.80 -1.91 3.73
N LEU A 53 -3.81 -1.91 4.61
CA LEU A 53 -3.65 -1.72 6.05
C LEU A 53 -2.83 -2.85 6.68
N ILE A 54 -3.17 -4.11 6.36
CA ILE A 54 -2.42 -5.29 6.80
C ILE A 54 -0.96 -5.18 6.35
N PHE A 55 -0.72 -4.86 5.08
CA PHE A 55 0.63 -4.72 4.56
C PHE A 55 1.43 -3.64 5.33
N LYS A 56 0.81 -2.50 5.64
CA LYS A 56 1.45 -1.41 6.40
C LYS A 56 1.72 -1.76 7.87
N LEU A 57 0.88 -2.60 8.48
CA LEU A 57 1.02 -3.06 9.87
C LEU A 57 2.16 -4.09 10.01
N PHE A 58 2.21 -5.07 9.11
CA PHE A 58 3.18 -6.17 9.16
C PHE A 58 4.53 -5.83 8.52
N ASN A 59 4.56 -4.96 7.50
CA ASN A 59 5.81 -4.56 6.86
C ASN A 59 6.24 -3.17 7.34
N LYS A 60 7.28 -3.15 8.18
CA LYS A 60 7.93 -1.91 8.61
C LYS A 60 9.22 -1.70 7.83
N VAL A 61 9.46 -0.45 7.46
CA VAL A 61 10.69 -0.05 6.75
C VAL A 61 11.84 0.03 7.76
N GLU A 62 12.91 -0.71 7.47
CA GLU A 62 14.07 -0.82 8.34
C GLU A 62 15.31 -0.25 7.64
N CYS A 63 16.18 0.36 8.44
CA CYS A 63 17.41 0.92 7.96
C CYS A 63 18.41 -0.19 7.62
N PRO A 64 19.01 -0.18 6.42
CA PRO A 64 20.02 -1.19 6.05
C PRO A 64 21.28 -1.12 6.92
N ARG A 65 21.61 0.05 7.49
CA ARG A 65 22.81 0.24 8.33
C ARG A 65 22.63 -0.21 9.77
N CYS A 66 21.52 0.14 10.41
CA CYS A 66 21.35 -0.08 11.85
C CYS A 66 20.14 -0.94 12.21
N LYS A 67 19.43 -1.50 11.22
CA LYS A 67 18.18 -2.27 11.33
C LYS A 67 17.05 -1.57 12.10
N HIS A 68 17.22 -0.30 12.45
CA HIS A 68 16.21 0.48 13.15
C HIS A 68 15.13 0.99 12.20
N LYS A 69 13.95 1.33 12.74
CA LYS A 69 12.82 1.83 11.95
C LYS A 69 13.16 3.13 11.22
N MET A 70 12.80 3.20 9.94
CA MET A 70 12.86 4.42 9.15
C MET A 70 11.46 5.08 9.08
N LYS A 71 11.44 6.41 9.08
CA LYS A 71 10.23 7.21 8.90
C LYS A 71 10.28 7.93 7.56
N ILE A 72 9.12 8.22 6.98
CA ILE A 72 9.02 9.04 5.78
C ILE A 72 9.30 10.49 6.20
N SER A 73 10.27 11.12 5.55
CA SER A 73 10.64 12.52 5.78
C SER A 73 10.06 13.45 4.72
N SER A 74 9.89 12.96 3.49
CA SER A 74 9.19 13.66 2.41
C SER A 74 8.56 12.62 1.47
N SER A 75 7.43 12.97 0.86
CA SER A 75 6.62 12.06 0.06
C SER A 75 6.50 12.48 -1.42
N PHE A 76 6.93 13.70 -1.76
CA PHE A 76 6.76 14.28 -3.10
C PHE A 76 7.97 15.14 -3.51
N PRO A 77 8.47 15.07 -4.76
CA PRO A 77 8.08 14.12 -5.81
C PRO A 77 8.59 12.71 -5.54
N ASN A 78 9.51 12.48 -4.60
CA ASN A 78 10.01 11.14 -4.26
C ASN A 78 9.77 10.81 -2.79
N ILE A 79 9.55 9.53 -2.48
CA ILE A 79 9.45 9.07 -1.09
C ILE A 79 10.85 8.97 -0.50
N VAL A 80 11.15 9.86 0.43
CA VAL A 80 12.43 9.93 1.15
C VAL A 80 12.26 9.34 2.54
N TYR A 81 12.99 8.27 2.83
CA TYR A 81 13.03 7.65 4.15
C TYR A 81 14.24 8.15 4.94
N LYS A 82 14.03 8.57 6.19
CA LYS A 82 15.09 8.92 7.13
C LYS A 82 15.09 7.96 8.31
N CYS A 83 16.26 7.43 8.66
CA CYS A 83 16.42 6.62 9.86
C CYS A 83 16.41 7.49 11.11
N SER A 84 15.63 7.11 12.12
CA SER A 84 15.53 7.87 13.38
C SER A 84 16.78 7.76 14.26
N ARG A 85 17.64 6.75 14.02
CA ARG A 85 18.82 6.46 14.87
C ARG A 85 20.14 6.93 14.25
N CYS A 86 20.40 6.59 12.99
CA CYS A 86 21.67 6.92 12.32
C CYS A 86 21.55 8.07 11.31
N SER A 87 20.39 8.73 11.24
CA SER A 87 20.08 9.82 10.29
C SER A 87 20.27 9.48 8.82
N HIS A 88 20.48 8.20 8.48
CA HIS A 88 20.65 7.74 7.11
C HIS A 88 19.41 8.03 6.27
N ILE A 89 19.61 8.62 5.10
CA ILE A 89 18.54 9.03 4.19
C ILE A 89 18.57 8.12 2.97
N ILE A 90 17.40 7.62 2.56
CA ILE A 90 17.23 6.84 1.33
C ILE A 90 16.12 7.50 0.52
N ASN A 91 16.48 7.99 -0.66
CA ASN A 91 15.53 8.44 -1.67
C ASN A 91 15.18 7.23 -2.55
N THR A 92 13.90 6.88 -2.61
CA THR A 92 13.44 5.72 -3.38
C THR A 92 13.24 6.00 -4.87
N GLY A 93 13.42 7.25 -5.34
CA GLY A 93 13.49 7.60 -6.76
C GLY A 93 12.23 7.29 -7.59
N ILE A 94 11.09 7.12 -6.92
CA ILE A 94 9.86 6.52 -7.47
C ILE A 94 9.25 7.32 -8.64
N TYR A 95 9.57 8.61 -8.76
CA TYR A 95 9.06 9.50 -9.80
C TYR A 95 10.20 10.17 -10.61
N GLY A 96 11.43 9.65 -10.51
CA GLY A 96 12.62 10.23 -11.13
C GLY A 96 13.13 9.50 -12.39
N GLY A 97 12.29 8.71 -13.07
CA GLY A 97 12.65 7.96 -14.27
C GLY A 97 11.53 7.99 -15.30
#